data_AF-A0A448UT69-F1
#
_entry.id   AF-A0A448UT69-F1
#
_cell.length_a   1.000
_cell.length_b   1.000
_cell.length_c   1.000
_cell.angle_alpha   90.00
_cell.angle_beta   90.00
_cell.angle_gamma   90.00
#
_symmetry.space_group_name_H-M   'P 1'
#
loop_
_entity.id
_entity.type
_entity.pdbx_description
1 polymer ?
#
loop_
_entity_poly.entity_id
_entity_poly.type
_entity_poly.pdbx_seq_one_letter_code
_entity_poly.pdbx_strand_id
1 'polypeptide(L)'
;MTEYFGPILGIMTADTLEEAIELQNAPDYGLTAGLHSLDAEELELWLSKVQAGNVYVNRGITGAIVRRQPFGGWKKSTVGSGTKAGGPSYLIALSDWERTEATATAVPQSVAVREVLATADNADLCTAEDFAFLTRSASSDAEAWESEFGYGYDPSKLGVERNILRYVPTQVLVRADESASVADAVRVVLAGLAAGAPMALSVGKDLPVAVRGILENKGIKYLVESDEVWRTYLASNAKTPVRALAGTPLEGTRIRYIGDDVKSVYTALGGRPDVAVYFHPVTEAGRIEMLPFLREQAVSITAHRFGNPNPFSESVISSR
;
A
#
# COMPACT_ATOMS: atom_id res chain seq x y z
N MET A 1 5.54 7.24 23.43
CA MET A 1 4.89 6.24 24.31
C MET A 1 5.69 4.95 24.27
N THR A 2 5.75 4.22 25.38
CA THR A 2 6.45 2.93 25.52
C THR A 2 5.41 1.84 25.68
N GLU A 3 5.57 0.72 24.98
CA GLU A 3 4.73 -0.46 25.14
C GLU A 3 5.19 -1.25 26.38
N TYR A 4 4.29 -1.44 27.35
CA TYR A 4 4.52 -2.30 28.51
C TYR A 4 3.74 -3.60 28.31
N PHE A 5 4.43 -4.71 28.13
CA PHE A 5 3.85 -6.04 27.94
C PHE A 5 3.34 -6.63 29.26
N GLY A 6 2.33 -5.99 29.85
CA GLY A 6 1.79 -6.35 31.16
C GLY A 6 0.41 -5.73 31.42
N PRO A 7 -0.19 -6.00 32.59
CA PRO A 7 -1.56 -5.60 32.91
C PRO A 7 -1.64 -4.12 33.34
N ILE A 8 -1.21 -3.21 32.47
CA ILE A 8 -1.18 -1.77 32.71
C ILE A 8 -2.07 -1.09 31.66
N LEU A 9 -3.12 -0.43 32.12
CA LEU A 9 -4.00 0.38 31.27
C LEU A 9 -3.78 1.87 31.57
N GLY A 10 -3.40 2.63 30.53
CA GLY A 10 -3.38 4.08 30.57
C GLY A 10 -4.71 4.66 30.13
N ILE A 11 -5.14 5.76 30.76
CA ILE A 11 -6.30 6.54 30.32
C ILE A 11 -5.80 7.89 29.86
N MET A 12 -6.24 8.30 28.68
CA MET A 12 -5.98 9.63 28.11
C MET A 12 -7.34 10.27 27.82
N THR A 13 -7.40 11.60 27.94
CA THR A 13 -8.58 12.39 27.60
C THR A 13 -8.26 13.25 26.39
N ALA A 14 -9.26 13.47 25.54
CA ALA A 14 -9.22 14.38 24.40
C ALA A 14 -10.55 15.12 24.35
N ASP A 15 -10.54 16.36 23.87
CA ASP A 15 -11.74 17.20 23.79
C ASP A 15 -12.60 16.85 22.55
N THR A 16 -11.98 16.25 21.53
CA THR A 16 -12.62 15.88 20.26
C THR A 16 -12.18 14.50 19.77
N LEU A 17 -12.97 13.90 18.88
CA LEU A 17 -12.62 12.62 18.25
C LEU A 17 -11.38 12.77 17.36
N GLU A 18 -11.21 13.90 16.68
CA GLU A 18 -10.02 14.20 15.89
C GLU A 18 -8.75 14.18 16.73
N GLU A 19 -8.76 14.86 17.87
CA GLU A 19 -7.63 14.85 18.82
C GLU A 19 -7.38 13.43 19.34
N ALA A 20 -8.44 12.68 19.68
CA ALA A 20 -8.30 11.28 20.09
C ALA A 20 -7.63 10.40 19.02
N ILE A 21 -7.98 10.61 17.74
CA ILE A 21 -7.35 9.91 16.61
C ILE A 21 -5.89 10.31 16.45
N GLU A 22 -5.55 11.59 16.62
CA GLU A 22 -4.16 12.07 16.59
C GLU A 22 -3.33 11.42 17.70
N LEU A 23 -3.84 11.39 18.93
CA LEU A 23 -3.19 10.71 20.06
C LEU A 23 -3.03 9.21 19.80
N GLN A 24 -4.03 8.56 19.22
CA GLN A 24 -3.98 7.14 18.85
C GLN A 24 -2.93 6.86 17.76
N ASN A 25 -2.77 7.76 16.80
CA ASN A 25 -1.83 7.62 15.68
C ASN A 25 -0.41 8.08 16.03
N ALA A 26 -0.21 8.84 17.11
CA ALA A 26 1.09 9.38 17.51
C ALA A 26 2.18 8.32 17.82
N PRO A 27 1.87 7.12 18.37
CA PRO A 27 2.87 6.07 18.51
C PRO A 27 3.46 5.61 17.18
N ASP A 28 4.72 5.16 17.22
CA ASP A 28 5.42 4.57 16.06
C ASP A 28 4.82 3.21 15.61
N TYR A 29 3.75 2.75 16.26
CA TYR A 29 3.10 1.45 16.06
C TYR A 29 1.67 1.64 15.53
N GLY A 30 1.16 0.61 14.85
CA GLY A 30 -0.16 0.61 14.24
C GLY A 30 -0.69 -0.80 14.08
N LEU A 31 -0.68 -1.59 15.17
CA LEU A 31 -1.11 -2.99 15.13
C LEU A 31 -2.63 -3.11 15.19
N THR A 32 -3.21 -2.81 16.35
CA THR A 32 -4.65 -2.86 16.60
C THR A 32 -5.17 -1.53 17.11
N ALA A 33 -6.36 -1.11 16.66
CA ALA A 33 -7.06 0.05 17.19
C ALA A 33 -8.56 -0.23 17.35
N GLY A 34 -9.23 0.49 18.25
CA GLY A 34 -10.65 0.27 18.53
C GLY A 34 -11.42 1.58 18.65
N LEU A 35 -12.65 1.59 18.12
CA LEU A 35 -13.63 2.65 18.35
C LEU A 35 -14.87 2.07 19.04
N HIS A 36 -15.35 2.73 20.07
CA HIS A 36 -16.66 2.46 20.67
C HIS A 36 -17.56 3.67 20.45
N SER A 37 -18.39 3.60 19.41
CA SER A 37 -19.37 4.63 19.05
C SER A 37 -20.57 4.01 18.33
N LEU A 38 -21.74 4.60 18.49
CA LEU A 38 -22.96 4.26 17.75
C LEU A 38 -23.29 5.28 16.65
N ASP A 39 -22.45 6.30 16.51
CA ASP A 39 -22.59 7.35 15.52
C ASP A 39 -21.86 6.95 14.22
N ALA A 40 -22.54 7.08 13.09
CA ALA A 40 -22.01 6.71 11.78
C ALA A 40 -20.98 7.72 11.26
N GLU A 41 -21.15 9.01 11.57
CA GLU A 41 -20.23 10.07 11.16
C GLU A 41 -18.91 9.95 11.93
N GLU A 42 -18.96 9.61 13.23
CA GLU A 42 -17.77 9.29 14.01
C GLU A 42 -17.03 8.06 13.48
N LEU A 43 -17.77 7.02 13.09
CA LEU A 43 -17.19 5.82 12.48
C LEU A 43 -16.49 6.14 11.16
N GLU A 44 -17.14 6.92 10.29
CA GLU A 44 -16.58 7.35 9.01
C GLU A 44 -15.31 8.17 9.20
N LEU A 45 -15.36 9.18 10.08
CA LEU A 45 -14.21 9.99 10.45
C LEU A 45 -13.06 9.12 10.96
N TRP A 46 -13.32 8.21 11.89
CA TRP A 46 -12.30 7.33 12.43
C TRP A 46 -11.70 6.39 11.38
N LEU A 47 -12.53 5.72 10.56
CA LEU A 47 -12.05 4.82 9.50
C LEU A 47 -11.26 5.54 8.41
N SER A 48 -11.48 6.83 8.20
CA SER A 48 -10.72 7.64 7.23
C SER A 48 -9.32 8.05 7.74
N LYS A 49 -9.12 8.11 9.06
CA LYS A 49 -7.89 8.63 9.68
C LYS A 49 -7.10 7.61 10.51
N VAL A 50 -7.70 6.50 10.94
CA VAL A 50 -7.06 5.46 11.78
C VAL A 50 -5.84 4.85 11.06
N GLN A 51 -4.70 4.85 11.73
CA GLN A 51 -3.45 4.27 11.22
C GLN A 51 -3.08 2.97 11.94
N ALA A 52 -3.90 1.94 11.75
CA ALA A 52 -3.64 0.59 12.26
C ALA A 52 -4.05 -0.48 11.25
N GLY A 53 -3.37 -1.64 11.28
CA GLY A 53 -3.68 -2.73 10.37
C GLY A 53 -4.96 -3.49 10.74
N ASN A 54 -5.28 -3.65 12.02
CA ASN A 54 -6.50 -4.32 12.49
C ASN A 54 -7.33 -3.32 13.29
N VAL A 55 -8.55 -3.05 12.84
CA VAL A 55 -9.41 -2.02 13.43
C VAL A 55 -10.73 -2.64 13.82
N TYR A 56 -11.21 -2.31 15.03
CA TYR A 56 -12.37 -2.96 15.63
C TYR A 56 -13.37 -1.92 16.12
N VAL A 57 -14.66 -2.17 15.90
CA VAL A 57 -15.72 -1.23 16.26
C VAL A 57 -16.75 -1.92 17.12
N ASN A 58 -17.00 -1.35 18.31
CA ASN A 58 -17.94 -1.86 19.30
C ASN A 58 -17.66 -3.30 19.77
N ARG A 59 -16.37 -3.64 19.93
CA ARG A 59 -15.87 -4.93 20.40
C ARG A 59 -14.42 -4.80 20.89
N GLY A 60 -13.92 -5.86 21.54
CA GLY A 60 -12.49 -5.94 21.91
C GLY A 60 -11.56 -6.00 20.70
N ILE A 61 -10.31 -5.57 20.90
CA ILE A 61 -9.27 -5.44 19.85
C ILE A 61 -8.32 -6.65 19.76
N THR A 62 -8.54 -7.69 20.56
CA THR A 62 -7.73 -8.92 20.62
C THR A 62 -8.53 -10.12 20.10
N GLY A 63 -7.85 -11.28 19.94
CA GLY A 63 -8.51 -12.52 19.53
C GLY A 63 -8.88 -12.54 18.05
N ALA A 64 -8.00 -12.01 17.18
CA ALA A 64 -8.18 -12.09 15.73
C ALA A 64 -8.31 -13.54 15.27
N ILE A 65 -9.35 -13.82 14.47
CA ILE A 65 -9.64 -15.15 13.92
C ILE A 65 -9.19 -15.18 12.46
N VAL A 66 -8.47 -16.23 12.07
CA VAL A 66 -8.01 -16.48 10.69
C VAL A 66 -9.14 -16.25 9.69
N ARG A 67 -8.83 -15.62 8.55
CA ARG A 67 -9.76 -15.20 7.49
C ARG A 67 -10.78 -14.13 7.90
N ARG A 68 -11.33 -14.14 9.12
CA ARG A 68 -12.27 -13.10 9.58
C ARG A 68 -11.54 -11.77 9.80
N GLN A 69 -10.46 -11.80 10.57
CA GLN A 69 -9.61 -10.63 10.79
C GLN A 69 -8.17 -11.01 10.51
N PRO A 70 -7.75 -11.11 9.22
CA PRO A 70 -6.35 -11.27 8.87
C PRO A 70 -5.49 -10.31 9.69
N PHE A 71 -4.41 -10.82 10.28
CA PHE A 71 -3.70 -10.12 11.35
C PHE A 71 -2.33 -9.61 10.90
N GLY A 72 -2.07 -8.34 11.18
CA GLY A 72 -0.81 -7.67 10.84
C GLY A 72 -0.96 -6.16 10.97
N GLY A 73 0.10 -5.49 11.42
CA GLY A 73 0.08 -4.05 11.70
C GLY A 73 0.70 -3.20 10.60
N TRP A 74 0.70 -1.88 10.83
CA TRP A 74 1.41 -0.88 10.04
C TRP A 74 2.54 -0.27 10.87
N LYS A 75 3.33 0.63 10.26
CA LYS A 75 4.46 1.32 10.91
C LYS A 75 5.45 0.30 11.49
N LYS A 76 6.00 0.51 12.69
CA LYS A 76 6.92 -0.43 13.36
C LYS A 76 6.27 -1.71 13.86
N SER A 77 4.96 -1.90 13.68
CA SER A 77 4.29 -3.17 14.01
C SER A 77 4.47 -4.25 12.94
N THR A 78 5.22 -3.98 11.88
CA THR A 78 5.56 -4.94 10.83
C THR A 78 6.98 -4.71 10.33
N VAL A 79 7.60 -5.76 9.80
CA VAL A 79 8.87 -5.74 9.07
C VAL A 79 8.64 -6.37 7.70
N GLY A 80 9.16 -5.76 6.64
CA GLY A 80 9.00 -6.26 5.26
C GLY A 80 7.64 -5.95 4.63
N SER A 81 7.18 -6.83 3.73
CA SER A 81 6.02 -6.60 2.84
C SER A 81 4.69 -6.34 3.57
N GLY A 82 4.57 -6.79 4.83
CA GLY A 82 3.43 -6.45 5.69
C GLY A 82 2.09 -7.03 5.24
N THR A 83 2.11 -8.15 4.50
CA THR A 83 0.91 -8.97 4.24
C THR A 83 0.39 -9.58 5.53
N LYS A 84 -0.92 -9.73 5.68
CA LYS A 84 -1.52 -10.21 6.93
C LYS A 84 -1.52 -11.73 7.04
N ALA A 85 -1.07 -12.25 8.19
CA ALA A 85 -1.20 -13.66 8.51
C ALA A 85 -2.68 -14.06 8.54
N GLY A 86 -3.01 -15.20 7.93
CA GLY A 86 -4.39 -15.65 7.76
C GLY A 86 -5.20 -14.84 6.74
N GLY A 87 -4.56 -13.97 5.96
CA GLY A 87 -5.11 -13.24 4.82
C GLY A 87 -4.71 -13.86 3.48
N PRO A 88 -5.32 -13.39 2.38
CA PRO A 88 -5.14 -13.98 1.04
C PRO A 88 -3.72 -13.77 0.48
N SER A 89 -3.04 -12.69 0.84
CA SER A 89 -1.73 -12.34 0.26
C SER A 89 -0.54 -12.92 1.04
N TYR A 90 -0.74 -13.63 2.15
CA TYR A 90 0.38 -14.03 3.02
C TYR A 90 1.38 -14.96 2.31
N LEU A 91 0.88 -15.91 1.51
CA LEU A 91 1.74 -16.84 0.77
C LEU A 91 2.46 -16.17 -0.41
N ILE A 92 1.93 -15.04 -0.92
CA ILE A 92 2.57 -14.26 -1.99
C ILE A 92 3.93 -13.76 -1.55
N ALA A 93 4.05 -13.32 -0.29
CA ALA A 93 5.30 -12.84 0.29
C ALA A 93 6.33 -13.95 0.58
N LEU A 94 5.93 -15.22 0.50
CA LEU A 94 6.76 -16.40 0.76
C LEU A 94 7.12 -17.16 -0.52
N SER A 95 6.82 -16.58 -1.68
CA SER A 95 7.01 -17.18 -3.01
C SER A 95 7.82 -16.24 -3.90
N ASP A 96 8.51 -16.82 -4.87
CA ASP A 96 9.10 -16.07 -5.97
C ASP A 96 8.10 -15.93 -7.12
N TRP A 97 8.29 -14.89 -7.93
CA TRP A 97 7.44 -14.55 -9.06
C TRP A 97 8.30 -14.33 -10.30
N GLU A 98 7.83 -14.83 -11.44
CA GLU A 98 8.42 -14.58 -12.74
C GLU A 98 7.43 -13.90 -13.66
N ARG A 99 7.94 -13.19 -14.67
CA ARG A 99 7.09 -12.54 -15.67
C ARG A 99 6.44 -13.60 -16.56
N THR A 100 5.14 -13.48 -16.75
CA THR A 100 4.35 -14.21 -17.75
C THR A 100 3.39 -13.22 -18.39
N GLU A 101 3.05 -13.43 -19.66
CA GLU A 101 2.08 -12.59 -20.36
C GLU A 101 0.72 -12.63 -19.66
N ALA A 102 0.16 -11.46 -19.36
CA ALA A 102 -1.17 -11.35 -18.79
C ALA A 102 -2.25 -11.61 -19.85
N THR A 103 -3.32 -12.29 -19.44
CA THR A 103 -4.46 -12.63 -20.30
C THR A 103 -5.70 -11.78 -20.03
N ALA A 104 -5.63 -10.89 -19.04
CA ALA A 104 -6.71 -9.99 -18.66
C ALA A 104 -7.06 -9.04 -19.82
N THR A 105 -8.36 -8.75 -19.95
CA THR A 105 -8.90 -7.88 -21.01
C THR A 105 -9.69 -6.69 -20.44
N ALA A 106 -9.67 -6.53 -19.11
CA ALA A 106 -10.35 -5.43 -18.44
C ALA A 106 -9.78 -4.08 -18.89
N VAL A 107 -10.64 -3.08 -19.05
CA VAL A 107 -10.23 -1.75 -19.50
C VAL A 107 -9.81 -0.91 -18.28
N PRO A 108 -8.60 -0.30 -18.29
CA PRO A 108 -8.18 0.56 -17.19
C PRO A 108 -9.15 1.72 -16.94
N GLN A 109 -9.75 1.77 -15.75
CA GLN A 109 -10.69 2.82 -15.36
C GLN A 109 -9.98 4.14 -14.99
N SER A 110 -8.73 4.07 -14.52
CA SER A 110 -7.93 5.24 -14.18
C SER A 110 -7.60 6.08 -15.42
N VAL A 111 -8.03 7.34 -15.40
CA VAL A 111 -7.71 8.33 -16.44
C VAL A 111 -6.19 8.50 -16.56
N ALA A 112 -5.48 8.54 -15.43
CA ALA A 112 -4.04 8.71 -15.40
C ALA A 112 -3.31 7.56 -16.11
N VAL A 113 -3.73 6.31 -15.87
CA VAL A 113 -3.18 5.12 -16.56
C VAL A 113 -3.36 5.22 -18.06
N ARG A 114 -4.56 5.57 -18.53
CA ARG A 114 -4.85 5.68 -19.98
C ARG A 114 -4.04 6.77 -20.66
N GLU A 115 -3.85 7.93 -20.02
CA GLU A 115 -3.05 9.02 -20.58
C GLU A 115 -1.56 8.69 -20.65
N VAL A 116 -1.02 7.99 -19.64
CA VAL A 116 0.38 7.52 -19.67
C VAL A 116 0.56 6.49 -20.78
N LEU A 117 -0.36 5.53 -20.94
CA LEU A 117 -0.32 4.56 -22.05
C LEU A 117 -0.38 5.24 -23.41
N ALA A 118 -1.31 6.20 -23.61
CA ALA A 118 -1.40 6.94 -24.86
C ALA A 118 -0.12 7.75 -25.15
N THR A 119 0.53 8.29 -24.12
CA THR A 119 1.82 8.97 -24.26
C THR A 119 2.94 8.00 -24.61
N ALA A 120 2.92 6.79 -24.02
CA ALA A 120 3.90 5.75 -24.28
C ALA A 120 3.82 5.19 -25.71
N ASP A 121 2.61 5.09 -26.29
CA ASP A 121 2.38 4.68 -27.67
C ASP A 121 2.96 5.67 -28.70
N ASN A 122 2.80 6.97 -28.42
CA ASN A 122 3.20 8.05 -29.32
C ASN A 122 4.66 8.49 -29.15
N ALA A 123 5.28 8.13 -28.04
CA ALA A 123 6.70 8.37 -27.84
C ALA A 123 7.49 7.23 -28.48
N ASP A 124 8.68 7.51 -29.02
CA ASP A 124 9.70 6.49 -29.35
C ASP A 124 10.27 5.83 -28.06
N LEU A 125 9.41 5.63 -27.06
CA LEU A 125 9.70 5.18 -25.72
C LEU A 125 10.06 3.70 -25.72
N CYS A 126 9.34 2.91 -26.52
CA CYS A 126 9.47 1.47 -26.49
C CYS A 126 9.22 0.80 -27.84
N THR A 127 9.64 -0.45 -27.94
CA THR A 127 9.31 -1.31 -29.08
C THR A 127 7.81 -1.66 -29.07
N ALA A 128 7.29 -2.20 -30.18
CA ALA A 128 5.91 -2.69 -30.22
C ALA A 128 5.63 -3.79 -29.16
N GLU A 129 6.65 -4.58 -28.80
CA GLU A 129 6.56 -5.61 -27.77
C GLU A 129 6.40 -5.01 -26.37
N ASP A 130 7.18 -3.99 -26.05
CA ASP A 130 7.07 -3.27 -24.78
C ASP A 130 5.72 -2.57 -24.63
N PHE A 131 5.20 -1.95 -25.70
CA PHE A 131 3.88 -1.31 -25.65
C PHE A 131 2.77 -2.33 -25.43
N ALA A 132 2.86 -3.52 -26.08
CA ALA A 132 1.95 -4.63 -25.83
C ALA A 132 2.04 -5.11 -24.38
N PHE A 133 3.25 -5.25 -23.83
CA PHE A 133 3.51 -5.58 -22.42
C PHE A 133 2.84 -4.58 -21.46
N LEU A 134 3.02 -3.27 -21.68
CA LEU A 134 2.40 -2.22 -20.86
C LEU A 134 0.86 -2.26 -20.93
N THR A 135 0.31 -2.52 -22.11
CA THR A 135 -1.14 -2.60 -22.34
C THR A 135 -1.78 -3.80 -21.65
N ARG A 136 -1.19 -5.00 -21.79
CA ARG A 136 -1.65 -6.21 -21.08
C ARG A 136 -1.55 -6.04 -19.57
N SER A 137 -0.45 -5.47 -19.11
CA SER A 137 -0.22 -5.18 -17.70
C SER A 137 -1.27 -4.24 -17.11
N ALA A 138 -1.58 -3.14 -17.79
CA ALA A 138 -2.61 -2.21 -17.33
C ALA A 138 -4.00 -2.86 -17.31
N SER A 139 -4.26 -3.79 -18.23
CA SER A 139 -5.51 -4.57 -18.25
C SER A 139 -5.56 -5.54 -17.07
N SER A 140 -4.43 -6.15 -16.69
CA SER A 140 -4.32 -6.99 -15.49
C SER A 140 -4.47 -6.19 -14.20
N ASP A 141 -3.92 -4.97 -14.14
CA ASP A 141 -4.11 -4.06 -13.01
C ASP A 141 -5.59 -3.69 -12.85
N ALA A 142 -6.29 -3.42 -13.97
CA ALA A 142 -7.72 -3.13 -13.97
C ALA A 142 -8.56 -4.30 -13.41
N GLU A 143 -8.27 -5.53 -13.86
CA GLU A 143 -8.93 -6.74 -13.36
C GLU A 143 -8.64 -6.97 -11.86
N ALA A 144 -7.38 -6.80 -11.42
CA ALA A 144 -7.00 -6.95 -10.02
C ALA A 144 -7.68 -5.90 -9.12
N TRP A 145 -7.81 -4.67 -9.62
CA TRP A 145 -8.58 -3.62 -8.94
C TRP A 145 -10.07 -3.97 -8.84
N GLU A 146 -10.66 -4.49 -9.91
CA GLU A 146 -12.07 -4.86 -9.97
C GLU A 146 -12.43 -6.15 -9.21
N SER A 147 -11.46 -7.00 -8.88
CA SER A 147 -11.71 -8.30 -8.23
C SER A 147 -11.23 -8.36 -6.78
N GLU A 148 -10.15 -7.66 -6.43
CA GLU A 148 -9.50 -7.78 -5.12
C GLU A 148 -9.30 -6.44 -4.41
N PHE A 149 -8.72 -5.44 -5.10
CA PHE A 149 -8.13 -4.28 -4.41
C PHE A 149 -9.07 -3.07 -4.28
N GLY A 150 -9.99 -2.88 -5.21
CA GLY A 150 -10.76 -1.65 -5.35
C GLY A 150 -11.92 -1.47 -4.38
N TYR A 151 -12.25 -2.48 -3.57
CA TYR A 151 -13.31 -2.41 -2.57
C TYR A 151 -13.03 -3.30 -1.36
N GLY A 152 -13.67 -2.97 -0.24
CA GLY A 152 -13.69 -3.85 0.91
C GLY A 152 -14.68 -4.99 0.70
N TYR A 153 -14.30 -6.21 1.10
CA TYR A 153 -15.21 -7.37 1.07
C TYR A 153 -15.23 -8.11 2.40
N ASP A 154 -16.36 -8.75 2.71
CA ASP A 154 -16.48 -9.63 3.87
C ASP A 154 -16.22 -11.10 3.47
N PRO A 155 -15.06 -11.69 3.82
CA PRO A 155 -14.73 -13.08 3.46
C PRO A 155 -15.51 -14.11 4.27
N SER A 156 -16.24 -13.71 5.31
CA SER A 156 -16.87 -14.60 6.30
C SER A 156 -18.39 -14.44 6.41
N LYS A 157 -18.94 -13.27 6.12
CA LYS A 157 -20.38 -12.96 6.01
C LYS A 157 -21.22 -13.49 7.18
N LEU A 158 -20.80 -13.20 8.42
CA LEU A 158 -21.41 -13.78 9.64
C LEU A 158 -22.78 -13.17 10.00
N GLY A 159 -23.14 -12.03 9.42
CA GLY A 159 -24.39 -11.31 9.72
C GLY A 159 -24.36 -10.54 11.05
N VAL A 160 -23.95 -11.18 12.15
CA VAL A 160 -23.82 -10.58 13.49
C VAL A 160 -22.56 -9.72 13.66
N GLU A 161 -21.61 -9.87 12.76
CA GLU A 161 -20.33 -9.18 12.72
C GLU A 161 -19.91 -9.00 11.27
N ARG A 162 -19.60 -7.76 10.88
CA ARG A 162 -19.10 -7.41 9.56
C ARG A 162 -17.57 -7.41 9.62
N ASN A 163 -16.93 -8.20 8.77
CA ASN A 163 -15.50 -8.44 8.79
C ASN A 163 -14.88 -8.05 7.45
N ILE A 164 -14.62 -6.77 7.25
CA ILE A 164 -14.18 -6.26 5.96
C ILE A 164 -12.66 -6.36 5.84
N LEU A 165 -12.17 -7.05 4.81
CA LEU A 165 -10.80 -6.88 4.34
C LEU A 165 -10.80 -5.81 3.24
N ARG A 166 -9.97 -4.78 3.40
CA ARG A 166 -9.78 -3.72 2.40
C ARG A 166 -8.29 -3.44 2.17
N TYR A 167 -8.01 -2.77 1.05
CA TYR A 167 -6.67 -2.33 0.67
C TYR A 167 -6.61 -0.80 0.68
N VAL A 168 -5.65 -0.25 1.41
CA VAL A 168 -5.48 1.20 1.59
C VAL A 168 -4.21 1.65 0.86
N PRO A 169 -4.28 2.62 -0.06
CA PRO A 169 -3.09 3.14 -0.73
C PRO A 169 -2.04 3.65 0.26
N THR A 170 -0.77 3.50 -0.10
CA THR A 170 0.36 3.95 0.71
C THR A 170 1.45 4.55 -0.15
N GLN A 171 2.22 5.47 0.42
CA GLN A 171 3.32 6.08 -0.29
C GLN A 171 4.41 5.05 -0.61
N VAL A 172 4.94 5.10 -1.84
CA VAL A 172 6.03 4.23 -2.32
C VAL A 172 7.10 5.06 -3.03
N LEU A 173 8.36 4.78 -2.74
CA LEU A 173 9.48 5.20 -3.58
C LEU A 173 9.73 4.12 -4.63
N VAL A 174 9.49 4.42 -5.90
CA VAL A 174 9.89 3.56 -7.01
C VAL A 174 11.32 3.93 -7.39
N ARG A 175 12.24 2.96 -7.37
CA ARG A 175 13.60 3.12 -7.88
C ARG A 175 13.80 2.19 -9.06
N ALA A 176 14.04 2.77 -10.23
CA ALA A 176 14.61 2.06 -11.37
C ALA A 176 16.10 2.37 -11.44
N ASP A 177 16.96 1.37 -11.24
CA ASP A 177 18.40 1.57 -11.26
C ASP A 177 18.94 1.74 -12.70
N GLU A 178 20.25 1.88 -12.87
CA GLU A 178 20.84 2.06 -14.20
C GLU A 178 20.73 0.81 -15.09
N SER A 179 20.45 -0.37 -14.52
CA SER A 179 20.21 -1.61 -15.29
C SER A 179 18.76 -1.73 -15.79
N ALA A 180 17.81 -1.05 -15.13
CA ALA A 180 16.39 -1.18 -15.40
C ALA A 180 15.99 -0.72 -16.81
N SER A 181 15.04 -1.42 -17.41
CA SER A 181 14.43 -1.00 -18.67
C SER A 181 13.41 0.13 -18.43
N VAL A 182 13.24 0.98 -19.45
CA VAL A 182 12.22 2.04 -19.45
C VAL A 182 10.81 1.45 -19.32
N ALA A 183 10.54 0.35 -20.03
CA ALA A 183 9.25 -0.33 -19.98
C ALA A 183 8.93 -0.85 -18.56
N ASP A 184 9.90 -1.41 -17.85
CA ASP A 184 9.72 -1.88 -16.48
C ASP A 184 9.43 -0.75 -15.50
N ALA A 185 10.14 0.38 -15.63
CA ALA A 185 9.89 1.56 -14.82
C ALA A 185 8.45 2.08 -15.04
N VAL A 186 8.03 2.19 -16.31
CA VAL A 186 6.67 2.64 -16.65
C VAL A 186 5.62 1.64 -16.16
N ARG A 187 5.84 0.33 -16.33
CA ARG A 187 4.94 -0.72 -15.84
C ARG A 187 4.62 -0.58 -14.35
N VAL A 188 5.66 -0.38 -13.53
CA VAL A 188 5.50 -0.25 -12.08
C VAL A 188 4.77 1.04 -11.71
N VAL A 189 5.05 2.13 -12.43
CA VAL A 189 4.33 3.40 -12.25
C VAL A 189 2.85 3.25 -12.61
N LEU A 190 2.51 2.54 -13.68
CA LEU A 190 1.11 2.24 -14.04
C LEU A 190 0.39 1.50 -12.91
N ALA A 191 1.05 0.52 -12.27
CA ALA A 191 0.48 -0.22 -11.14
C ALA A 191 0.15 0.71 -9.96
N GLY A 192 1.08 1.61 -9.62
CA GLY A 192 0.86 2.59 -8.56
C GLY A 192 -0.23 3.61 -8.89
N LEU A 193 -0.32 4.06 -10.14
CA LEU A 193 -1.37 4.97 -10.62
C LEU A 193 -2.74 4.29 -10.62
N ALA A 194 -2.81 3.01 -11.00
CA ALA A 194 -4.01 2.19 -10.90
C ALA A 194 -4.44 2.01 -9.43
N ALA A 195 -3.47 1.86 -8.51
CA ALA A 195 -3.72 1.74 -7.08
C ALA A 195 -4.10 3.07 -6.40
N GLY A 196 -4.00 4.22 -7.09
CA GLY A 196 -4.22 5.54 -6.50
C GLY A 196 -3.20 5.89 -5.41
N ALA A 197 -2.01 5.28 -5.46
CA ALA A 197 -0.99 5.45 -4.43
C ALA A 197 -0.13 6.69 -4.67
N PRO A 198 0.14 7.51 -3.63
CA PRO A 198 1.18 8.53 -3.71
C PRO A 198 2.53 7.87 -4.01
N MET A 199 3.32 8.44 -4.93
CA MET A 199 4.63 7.88 -5.22
C MET A 199 5.65 8.94 -5.65
N ALA A 200 6.92 8.61 -5.44
CA ALA A 200 8.05 9.27 -6.06
C ALA A 200 8.78 8.26 -6.96
N LEU A 201 9.30 8.74 -8.09
CA LEU A 201 10.07 7.94 -9.04
C LEU A 201 11.51 8.48 -9.08
N SER A 202 12.46 7.60 -8.77
CA SER A 202 13.89 7.85 -8.94
C SER A 202 14.41 6.90 -10.02
N VAL A 203 15.11 7.43 -11.02
CA VAL A 203 15.65 6.66 -12.14
C VAL A 203 17.16 6.86 -12.30
N GLY A 204 17.88 5.78 -12.61
CA GLY A 204 19.31 5.81 -12.97
C GLY A 204 19.55 6.35 -14.37
N LYS A 205 18.64 6.03 -15.29
CA LYS A 205 18.61 6.52 -16.67
C LYS A 205 17.35 7.33 -16.90
N ASP A 206 17.49 8.52 -17.48
CA ASP A 206 16.34 9.39 -17.73
C ASP A 206 15.35 8.72 -18.69
N LEU A 207 14.06 8.86 -18.40
CA LEU A 207 12.98 8.46 -19.27
C LEU A 207 12.81 9.51 -20.38
N PRO A 208 12.28 9.13 -21.55
CA PRO A 208 11.91 10.07 -22.61
C PRO A 208 11.05 11.23 -22.10
N VAL A 209 11.33 12.42 -22.63
CA VAL A 209 10.77 13.70 -22.16
C VAL A 209 9.25 13.70 -22.13
N ALA A 210 8.60 13.09 -23.12
CA ALA A 210 7.14 12.99 -23.16
C ALA A 210 6.58 12.19 -21.97
N VAL A 211 7.21 11.07 -21.61
CA VAL A 211 6.81 10.25 -20.47
C VAL A 211 7.09 10.97 -19.16
N ARG A 212 8.30 11.53 -19.00
CA ARG A 212 8.61 12.35 -17.82
C ARG A 212 7.56 13.45 -17.61
N GLY A 213 7.23 14.18 -18.67
CA GLY A 213 6.25 15.26 -18.62
C GLY A 213 4.86 14.81 -18.19
N ILE A 214 4.35 13.69 -18.72
CA ILE A 214 3.04 13.18 -18.28
C ILE A 214 3.08 12.67 -16.83
N LEU A 215 4.17 12.04 -16.37
CA LEU A 215 4.30 11.59 -14.99
C LEU A 215 4.36 12.75 -14.00
N GLU A 216 5.14 13.80 -14.30
CA GLU A 216 5.19 15.03 -13.50
C GLU A 216 3.81 15.72 -13.46
N ASN A 217 3.08 15.76 -14.58
CA ASN A 217 1.70 16.28 -14.65
C ASN A 217 0.70 15.48 -13.80
N LYS A 218 0.98 14.20 -13.52
CA LYS A 218 0.19 13.37 -12.58
C LYS A 218 0.65 13.52 -11.12
N GLY A 219 1.53 14.46 -10.84
CA GLY A 219 2.00 14.76 -9.49
C GLY A 219 3.07 13.79 -8.98
N ILE A 220 3.65 12.96 -9.86
CA ILE A 220 4.75 12.07 -9.48
C ILE A 220 6.02 12.90 -9.38
N LYS A 221 6.62 12.93 -8.18
CA LYS A 221 7.94 13.54 -8.00
C LYS A 221 8.97 12.70 -8.73
N TYR A 222 9.62 13.28 -9.73
CA TYR A 222 10.57 12.62 -10.60
C TYR A 222 12.01 13.08 -10.31
N LEU A 223 12.94 12.13 -10.21
CA LEU A 223 14.36 12.39 -9.95
C LEU A 223 15.24 11.52 -10.83
N VAL A 224 16.20 12.15 -11.52
CA VAL A 224 17.25 11.45 -12.27
C VAL A 224 18.52 11.54 -11.44
N GLU A 225 19.03 10.38 -11.01
CA GLU A 225 20.22 10.29 -10.17
C GLU A 225 20.91 8.94 -10.36
N SER A 226 22.24 8.92 -10.34
CA SER A 226 22.99 7.68 -10.45
C SER A 226 22.74 6.76 -9.26
N ASP A 227 23.01 5.47 -9.44
CA ASP A 227 22.83 4.48 -8.37
C ASP A 227 23.69 4.80 -7.13
N GLU A 228 24.87 5.39 -7.33
CA GLU A 228 25.75 5.83 -6.25
C GLU A 228 25.16 6.98 -5.43
N VAL A 229 24.61 8.00 -6.09
CA VAL A 229 23.97 9.13 -5.41
C VAL A 229 22.76 8.65 -4.61
N TRP A 230 21.92 7.81 -5.21
CA TRP A 230 20.75 7.26 -4.54
C TRP A 230 21.12 6.41 -3.31
N ARG A 231 22.13 5.53 -3.44
CA ARG A 231 22.62 4.75 -2.28
C ARG A 231 23.22 5.63 -1.19
N THR A 232 23.88 6.72 -1.54
CA THR A 232 24.38 7.70 -0.57
C THR A 232 23.22 8.38 0.18
N TYR A 233 22.13 8.69 -0.53
CA TYR A 233 20.90 9.17 0.09
C TYR A 233 20.31 8.14 1.09
N LEU A 234 20.24 6.85 0.71
CA LEU A 234 19.79 5.80 1.64
C LEU A 234 20.69 5.69 2.86
N ALA A 235 22.01 5.70 2.67
CA ALA A 235 23.00 5.62 3.75
C ALA A 235 22.93 6.80 4.72
N SER A 236 22.71 8.01 4.21
CA SER A 236 22.52 9.20 5.06
C SER A 236 21.24 9.14 5.89
N ASN A 237 20.25 8.34 5.46
CA ASN A 237 18.99 8.13 6.17
C ASN A 237 18.90 6.78 6.92
N ALA A 238 19.96 5.98 6.93
CA ALA A 238 19.95 4.64 7.53
C ALA A 238 19.64 4.64 9.03
N LYS A 239 19.94 5.73 9.74
CA LYS A 239 19.69 5.91 11.18
C LYS A 239 18.58 6.92 11.49
N THR A 240 17.92 7.48 10.47
CA THR A 240 16.87 8.47 10.65
C THR A 240 15.58 7.79 11.13
N PRO A 241 14.98 8.20 12.25
CA PRO A 241 13.71 7.63 12.71
C PRO A 241 12.58 7.86 11.70
N VAL A 242 11.68 6.89 11.52
CA VAL A 242 10.53 6.95 10.56
C VAL A 242 9.76 8.27 10.64
N ARG A 243 9.44 8.75 11.84
CA ARG A 243 8.72 10.03 12.02
C ARG A 243 9.44 11.26 11.45
N ALA A 244 10.76 11.21 11.36
CA ALA A 244 11.58 12.28 10.78
C ALA A 244 11.74 12.12 9.26
N LEU A 245 11.19 11.06 8.67
CA LEU A 245 11.13 10.85 7.22
C LEU A 245 9.84 11.44 6.61
N ALA A 246 8.94 12.01 7.41
CA ALA A 246 7.77 12.71 6.91
C ALA A 246 8.17 13.82 5.91
N GLY A 247 7.47 13.89 4.78
CA GLY A 247 7.79 14.77 3.66
C GLY A 247 8.98 14.33 2.80
N THR A 248 9.65 13.22 3.15
CA THR A 248 10.71 12.63 2.32
C THR A 248 10.16 11.49 1.44
N PRO A 249 10.88 11.10 0.38
CA PRO A 249 10.52 9.92 -0.40
C PRO A 249 10.38 8.62 0.42
N LEU A 250 11.04 8.52 1.58
CA LEU A 250 10.99 7.35 2.48
C LEU A 250 9.86 7.41 3.52
N GLU A 251 8.98 8.42 3.51
CA GLU A 251 7.85 8.56 4.44
C GLU A 251 6.95 7.32 4.46
N GLY A 252 6.70 6.73 3.30
CA GLY A 252 5.91 5.50 3.16
C GLY A 252 6.66 4.23 3.57
N THR A 253 7.95 4.32 3.86
CA THR A 253 8.85 3.21 4.25
C THR A 253 8.86 2.02 3.29
N ARG A 254 8.47 2.24 2.03
CA ARG A 254 8.40 1.21 0.99
C ARG A 254 9.19 1.65 -0.22
N ILE A 255 10.06 0.77 -0.69
CA ILE A 255 10.80 0.93 -1.93
C ILE A 255 10.37 -0.19 -2.87
N ARG A 256 9.86 0.17 -4.06
CA ARG A 256 9.75 -0.78 -5.17
C ARG A 256 11.01 -0.61 -6.02
N TYR A 257 11.94 -1.54 -5.90
CA TYR A 257 13.23 -1.54 -6.57
C TYR A 257 13.16 -2.37 -7.85
N ILE A 258 13.64 -1.81 -8.96
CA ILE A 258 13.73 -2.41 -10.28
C ILE A 258 15.21 -2.37 -10.65
N GLY A 259 15.85 -3.54 -10.72
CA GLY A 259 17.29 -3.64 -10.83
C GLY A 259 17.83 -5.01 -10.43
N ASP A 260 19.14 -5.21 -10.57
CA ASP A 260 19.80 -6.49 -10.31
C ASP A 260 20.63 -6.52 -9.00
N ASP A 261 20.88 -5.36 -8.37
CA ASP A 261 21.72 -5.24 -7.18
C ASP A 261 20.95 -4.87 -5.90
N VAL A 262 19.97 -5.71 -5.55
CA VAL A 262 19.20 -5.56 -4.30
C VAL A 262 20.09 -5.56 -3.04
N LYS A 263 21.23 -6.26 -3.07
CA LYS A 263 22.14 -6.37 -1.91
C LYS A 263 22.74 -5.02 -1.53
N SER A 264 23.10 -4.19 -2.51
CA SER A 264 23.63 -2.85 -2.20
C SER A 264 22.56 -1.94 -1.60
N VAL A 265 21.28 -2.13 -1.94
CA VAL A 265 20.17 -1.39 -1.31
C VAL A 265 20.12 -1.68 0.20
N TYR A 266 20.11 -2.96 0.60
CA TYR A 266 20.10 -3.33 2.02
C TYR A 266 21.37 -2.88 2.76
N THR A 267 22.51 -2.93 2.08
CA THR A 267 23.78 -2.44 2.63
C THR A 267 23.72 -0.93 2.89
N ALA A 268 23.23 -0.15 1.92
CA ALA A 268 23.07 1.29 2.05
C ALA A 268 22.06 1.66 3.14
N LEU A 269 20.97 0.90 3.25
CA LEU A 269 19.98 1.05 4.32
C LEU A 269 20.49 0.67 5.72
N GLY A 270 21.71 0.14 5.84
CA GLY A 270 22.27 -0.31 7.11
C GLY A 270 21.45 -1.43 7.78
N GLY A 271 20.73 -2.23 6.98
CA GLY A 271 19.86 -3.30 7.47
C GLY A 271 18.63 -2.83 8.25
N ARG A 272 18.16 -1.58 8.05
CA ARG A 272 17.00 -1.08 8.77
C ARG A 272 15.73 -1.91 8.46
N PRO A 273 15.05 -2.48 9.48
CA PRO A 273 13.94 -3.41 9.27
C PRO A 273 12.60 -2.72 8.99
N ASP A 274 12.53 -1.42 9.22
CA ASP A 274 11.33 -0.60 9.05
C ASP A 274 11.12 -0.14 7.61
N VAL A 275 12.07 -0.37 6.69
CA VAL A 275 11.89 -0.13 5.25
C VAL A 275 11.69 -1.45 4.52
N ALA A 276 10.54 -1.60 3.87
CA ALA A 276 10.26 -2.73 3.01
C ALA A 276 10.81 -2.47 1.61
N VAL A 277 11.75 -3.31 1.16
CA VAL A 277 12.26 -3.29 -0.21
C VAL A 277 11.58 -4.42 -0.98
N TYR A 278 10.81 -4.07 -2.01
CA TYR A 278 10.19 -4.99 -2.95
C TYR A 278 11.08 -5.08 -4.20
N PHE A 279 11.73 -6.21 -4.39
CA PHE A 279 12.76 -6.42 -5.40
C PHE A 279 12.47 -7.59 -6.35
N HIS A 280 11.30 -8.22 -6.24
CA HIS A 280 10.91 -9.28 -7.16
C HIS A 280 10.88 -8.75 -8.61
N PRO A 281 11.06 -9.62 -9.62
CA PRO A 281 10.97 -9.24 -11.02
C PRO A 281 9.70 -8.45 -11.33
N VAL A 282 9.77 -7.50 -12.25
CA VAL A 282 8.58 -6.77 -12.70
C VAL A 282 7.66 -7.72 -13.48
N THR A 283 6.41 -7.82 -13.06
CA THR A 283 5.41 -8.76 -13.59
C THR A 283 4.33 -8.04 -14.39
N GLU A 284 3.66 -8.74 -15.31
CA GLU A 284 2.41 -8.22 -15.90
C GLU A 284 1.22 -8.35 -14.94
N ALA A 285 1.30 -9.25 -13.95
CA ALA A 285 0.21 -9.59 -13.06
C ALA A 285 -0.11 -8.48 -12.04
N GLY A 286 -1.24 -7.80 -12.22
CA GLY A 286 -1.68 -6.74 -11.31
C GLY A 286 -1.88 -7.21 -9.87
N ARG A 287 -2.27 -8.48 -9.66
CA ARG A 287 -2.41 -9.09 -8.32
C ARG A 287 -1.11 -9.07 -7.51
N ILE A 288 0.04 -8.99 -8.17
CA ILE A 288 1.38 -8.96 -7.58
C ILE A 288 1.94 -7.54 -7.61
N GLU A 289 1.95 -6.90 -8.78
CA GLU A 289 2.64 -5.62 -8.98
C GLU A 289 1.99 -4.44 -8.24
N MET A 290 0.69 -4.54 -7.90
CA MET A 290 -0.01 -3.51 -7.13
C MET A 290 0.20 -3.61 -5.61
N LEU A 291 0.64 -4.76 -5.09
CA LEU A 291 0.78 -4.97 -3.63
C LEU A 291 1.75 -4.01 -2.92
N PRO A 292 2.91 -3.60 -3.50
CA PRO A 292 3.79 -2.62 -2.87
C PRO A 292 3.07 -1.30 -2.54
N PHE A 293 2.08 -0.92 -3.36
CA PHE A 293 1.33 0.33 -3.30
C PHE A 293 0.13 0.28 -2.36
N LEU A 294 -0.18 -0.88 -1.78
CA LEU A 294 -1.36 -1.11 -0.97
C LEU A 294 -0.99 -1.69 0.41
N ARG A 295 -1.76 -1.31 1.43
CA ARG A 295 -1.71 -1.91 2.77
C ARG A 295 -3.03 -2.59 3.06
N GLU A 296 -2.97 -3.86 3.40
CA GLU A 296 -4.16 -4.56 3.88
C GLU A 296 -4.64 -3.96 5.21
N GLN A 297 -5.95 -3.85 5.39
CA GLN A 297 -6.60 -3.49 6.64
C GLN A 297 -7.80 -4.39 6.90
N ALA A 298 -7.86 -4.98 8.08
CA ALA A 298 -9.01 -5.74 8.54
C ALA A 298 -9.87 -4.85 9.44
N VAL A 299 -11.14 -4.66 9.07
CA VAL A 299 -12.13 -3.85 9.78
C VAL A 299 -13.21 -4.77 10.31
N SER A 300 -13.32 -4.88 11.64
CA SER A 300 -14.32 -5.76 12.27
C SER A 300 -15.31 -4.96 13.09
N ILE A 301 -16.59 -5.03 12.72
CA ILE A 301 -17.66 -4.21 13.28
C ILE A 301 -18.77 -5.10 13.82
N THR A 302 -19.13 -4.92 15.09
CA THR A 302 -20.35 -5.54 15.66
C THR A 302 -21.58 -5.06 14.88
N ALA A 303 -22.35 -5.98 14.32
CA ALA A 303 -23.47 -5.69 13.43
C ALA A 303 -24.85 -5.85 14.10
N HIS A 304 -24.87 -5.86 15.44
CA HIS A 304 -26.09 -6.00 16.22
C HIS A 304 -26.09 -5.09 17.46
N ARG A 305 -27.28 -4.82 18.00
CA ARG A 305 -27.48 -4.26 19.33
C ARG A 305 -28.20 -5.29 20.19
N PHE A 306 -27.45 -5.90 21.11
CA PHE A 306 -27.94 -6.99 21.97
C PHE A 306 -28.63 -8.13 21.20
N GLY A 307 -28.03 -8.56 20.08
CA GLY A 307 -28.57 -9.64 19.23
C GLY A 307 -29.52 -9.18 18.12
N ASN A 308 -30.08 -7.96 18.19
CA ASN A 308 -30.90 -7.41 17.12
C ASN A 308 -30.01 -6.80 16.02
N PRO A 309 -30.19 -7.15 14.73
CA PRO A 309 -29.40 -6.57 13.63
C PRO A 309 -29.41 -5.03 13.67
N ASN A 310 -28.24 -4.42 13.43
CA ASN A 310 -28.06 -2.97 13.47
C ASN A 310 -27.41 -2.47 12.17
N PRO A 311 -28.09 -1.58 11.41
CA PRO A 311 -27.59 -1.05 10.14
C PRO A 311 -26.64 0.15 10.29
N PHE A 312 -26.31 0.64 11.51
CA PHE A 312 -25.61 1.91 11.70
C PHE A 312 -24.31 2.07 10.89
N SER A 313 -23.59 0.97 10.62
CA SER A 313 -22.33 1.02 9.86
C SER A 313 -22.51 0.83 8.36
N GLU A 314 -23.67 0.42 7.86
CA GLU A 314 -23.88 0.03 6.45
C GLU A 314 -23.64 1.19 5.47
N SER A 315 -23.93 2.43 5.86
CA SER A 315 -23.65 3.62 5.04
C SER A 315 -22.15 3.91 4.90
N VAL A 316 -21.32 3.46 5.85
CA VAL A 316 -19.89 3.77 5.91
C VAL A 316 -19.05 2.70 5.23
N ILE A 317 -19.40 1.43 5.44
CA ILE A 317 -18.71 0.28 4.83
C ILE A 317 -19.42 -0.11 3.54
N SER A 318 -19.15 0.65 2.47
CA SER A 318 -19.47 0.19 1.12
C SER A 318 -18.67 -1.09 0.85
N SER A 319 -19.40 -2.19 0.70
CA SER A 319 -18.86 -3.48 0.24
C SER A 319 -19.61 -3.87 -1.03
N ARG A 320 -18.92 -4.49 -1.99
CA ARG A 320 -19.59 -5.20 -3.08
C ARG A 320 -20.22 -6.50 -2.56
#